data_AF-A0A811TEP3-F1
#
_entry.id   AF-A0A811TEP3-F1
#
_cell.length_a   1.000
_cell.length_b   1.000
_cell.length_c   1.000
_cell.angle_alpha   90.00
_cell.angle_beta   90.00
_cell.angle_gamma   90.00
#
_symmetry.space_group_name_H-M   'P 1'
#
loop_
_entity.id
_entity.type
_entity.pdbx_description
1 polymer ?
#
loop_
_entity_poly.entity_id
_entity_poly.type
_entity_poly.pdbx_seq_one_letter_code
_entity_poly.pdbx_strand_id
1 'polypeptide(L)' 'MLLDSGADISMVPYSIGETIGMVLDITARGEVQGIGEGTVPYVLGWVTFRIENIEIQARIGWALT' A
#
# COMPACT_ATOMS: atom_id res chain seq x y z
N MET A 1 2.58 -8.79 8.22
CA MET A 1 2.22 -8.75 6.80
C MET A 1 1.31 -9.94 6.53
N LEU A 2 0.17 -9.73 5.86
CA LEU A 2 -0.67 -10.82 5.37
C LEU A 2 -0.23 -11.12 3.93
N LEU A 3 0.03 -12.39 3.61
CA LEU A 3 0.22 -12.82 2.23
C LEU A 3 -1.14 -13.23 1.68
N ASP A 4 -1.61 -12.51 0.66
CA ASP A 4 -2.92 -12.71 0.07
C ASP A 4 -2.79 -12.72 -1.46
N SER A 5 -3.01 -13.88 -2.08
CA SER A 5 -2.97 -14.02 -3.54
C SER A 5 -4.22 -13.48 -4.23
N GLY A 6 -5.29 -13.18 -3.48
CA GLY A 6 -6.51 -12.56 -4.00
C GLY A 6 -6.43 -11.03 -4.09
N ALA A 7 -5.37 -10.43 -3.54
CA ALA A 7 -5.15 -8.99 -3.60
C ALA A 7 -4.38 -8.60 -4.87
N ASP A 8 -4.91 -7.64 -5.63
CA ASP A 8 -4.25 -7.11 -6.83
C ASP A 8 -3.01 -6.27 -6.51
N ILE A 9 -2.96 -5.65 -5.33
CA ILE A 9 -1.88 -4.77 -4.89
C ILE A 9 -1.48 -5.05 -3.44
N SER A 10 -0.19 -4.90 -3.15
CA SER A 10 0.29 -4.81 -1.78
C SER A 10 -0.05 -3.45 -1.19
N MET A 11 -0.47 -3.42 0.08
CA MET A 11 -0.89 -2.20 0.75
C MET A 11 -0.42 -2.15 2.21
N VAL A 12 -0.14 -0.94 2.69
CA VAL A 12 0.12 -0.67 4.11
C VAL A 12 -0.97 0.23 4.70
N PRO A 13 -1.30 0.05 6.01
CA PRO A 13 -2.20 0.96 6.72
C PRO A 13 -1.68 2.40 6.77
N TYR A 14 -2.57 3.35 7.03
CA TYR A 14 -2.23 4.77 7.15
C TYR A 14 -1.05 5.01 8.10
N SER A 15 -1.13 4.48 9.33
CA SER A 15 -0.11 4.65 10.37
C SER A 15 1.27 4.10 10.00
N ILE A 16 1.32 3.02 9.20
CA ILE A 16 2.60 2.44 8.76
C ILE A 16 3.26 3.33 7.72
N GLY A 17 2.50 3.85 6.76
CA GLY A 17 3.06 4.78 5.76
C GLY A 17 3.57 6.07 6.39
N GLU A 18 2.88 6.60 7.41
CA GLU A 18 3.40 7.73 8.21
C GLU A 18 4.72 7.38 8.91
N THR A 19 4.76 6.21 9.56
CA THR A 19 5.93 5.76 10.33
C THR A 19 7.18 5.62 9.46
N ILE A 20 7.04 5.15 8.22
CA ILE A 20 8.16 4.97 7.29
C ILE A 20 8.42 6.20 6.41
N GLY A 21 7.70 7.30 6.64
CA GLY A 21 7.90 8.57 5.94
C GLY A 21 7.48 8.54 4.47
N MET A 22 6.42 7.82 4.12
CA MET A 22 5.87 7.86 2.77
C MET A 22 5.41 9.28 2.42
N VAL A 23 5.69 9.71 1.20
CA VAL A 23 5.27 11.01 0.69
C VAL A 23 3.91 10.87 0.02
N LEU A 24 2.93 11.65 0.49
CA LEU A 24 1.60 11.69 -0.08
C LEU A 24 1.62 12.41 -1.43
N ASP A 25 1.41 11.66 -2.52
CA ASP A 25 1.17 12.22 -3.86
C ASP A 25 -0.27 11.90 -4.28
N ILE A 26 -1.14 12.91 -4.17
CA ILE A 26 -2.57 12.77 -4.48
C ILE A 26 -2.83 12.50 -5.97
N THR A 27 -1.87 12.79 -6.85
CA THR A 27 -2.01 12.51 -8.28
C THR A 27 -1.99 11.01 -8.57
N ALA A 28 -1.42 10.22 -7.66
CA ALA A 28 -1.35 8.77 -7.72
C ALA A 28 -2.44 8.07 -6.88
N ARG A 29 -3.58 8.73 -6.66
CA ARG A 29 -4.70 8.18 -5.89
C ARG A 29 -5.47 7.11 -6.65
N GLY A 30 -6.00 6.15 -5.91
CA GLY A 30 -6.91 5.13 -6.39
C GLY A 30 -7.85 4.65 -5.29
N GLU A 31 -8.74 3.74 -5.64
CA GLU A 31 -9.64 3.07 -4.72
C GLU A 31 -9.54 1.56 -4.96
N VAL A 32 -9.59 0.77 -3.89
CA VAL A 32 -9.80 -0.67 -3.96
C VAL A 32 -11.11 -1.04 -3.28
N GLN A 33 -11.69 -2.16 -3.71
CA GLN A 33 -12.89 -2.73 -3.10
C GLN A 33 -12.57 -4.13 -2.60
N GLY A 34 -13.01 -4.43 -1.38
CA GLY A 34 -12.94 -5.76 -0.80
C GLY A 34 -14.27 -6.50 -0.91
N ILE A 35 -14.41 -7.56 -0.11
CA ILE A 35 -15.68 -8.31 -0.02
C ILE A 35 -16.77 -7.46 0.66
N GLY A 36 -16.40 -6.54 1.57
CA GLY A 36 -17.34 -5.58 2.13
C GLY A 36 -17.76 -4.54 1.09
N GLU A 37 -18.98 -4.01 1.20
CA GLU A 37 -19.50 -2.95 0.30
C GLU A 37 -18.70 -1.63 0.37
N GLY A 38 -17.75 -1.51 1.30
CA GLY A 38 -16.89 -0.34 1.44
C GLY A 38 -15.72 -0.31 0.46
N THR A 39 -15.31 0.91 0.09
CA THR A 39 -14.08 1.18 -0.67
C THR A 39 -12.99 1.71 0.24
N VAL A 40 -11.73 1.39 -0.08
CA VAL A 40 -10.55 1.92 0.61
C VAL A 40 -9.79 2.83 -0.36
N PRO A 41 -9.73 4.15 -0.10
CA PRO A 41 -8.89 5.05 -0.88
C PRO A 41 -7.42 4.85 -0.50
N TYR A 42 -6.55 4.90 -1.51
CA TYR A 42 -5.10 4.78 -1.33
C TYR A 42 -4.33 5.72 -2.27
N VAL A 43 -3.05 5.95 -1.98
CA VAL A 43 -2.09 6.50 -2.95
C VAL A 43 -0.98 5.50 -3.25
N LEU A 44 -0.44 5.51 -4.46
CA LEU A 44 0.75 4.73 -4.79
C LEU A 44 2.02 5.48 -4.38
N GLY A 45 2.86 4.84 -3.57
CA GLY A 45 4.16 5.36 -3.17
C GLY A 45 5.28 4.34 -3.40
N TRP A 46 6.48 4.83 -3.70
CA TRP A 46 7.68 4.00 -3.80
C TRP A 46 8.17 3.60 -2.41
N VAL A 47 8.46 2.31 -2.24
CA VAL A 47 9.11 1.77 -1.04
C VAL A 47 10.15 0.73 -1.45
N THR A 48 11.14 0.53 -0.58
CA THR A 48 12.07 -0.60 -0.68
C THR A 48 11.65 -1.66 0.31
N PHE A 49 11.20 -2.81 -0.18
CA PHE A 49 10.98 -3.99 0.64
C PHE A 49 12.28 -4.75 0.81
N ARG A 50 12.48 -5.27 2.02
CA ARG A 50 13.46 -6.33 2.26
C ARG A 50 12.72 -7.57 2.74
N ILE A 51 12.73 -8.60 1.93
CA ILE A 51 12.16 -9.92 2.25
C ILE A 51 13.34 -10.88 2.31
N GLU A 52 13.68 -11.36 3.52
CA GLU A 52 14.90 -12.14 3.74
C GLU A 52 16.13 -11.37 3.21
N ASN A 53 16.74 -11.92 2.16
CA ASN A 53 17.97 -11.44 1.54
C ASN A 53 17.71 -10.63 0.26
N ILE A 54 16.44 -10.45 -0.10
CA ILE A 54 16.01 -9.87 -1.37
C ILE A 54 15.49 -8.47 -1.11
N GLU A 55 16.06 -7.50 -1.82
CA GLU A 55 15.55 -6.14 -1.87
C GLU A 55 14.72 -5.92 -3.13
N ILE A 56 13.53 -5.36 -2.95
CA ILE A 56 12.59 -5.08 -4.04
C ILE A 56 12.15 -3.64 -3.93
N GLN A 57 12.47 -2.83 -4.94
CA GLN A 57 11.92 -1.49 -5.07
C GLN A 57 10.59 -1.57 -5.84
N ALA A 58 9.49 -1.19 -5.19
CA ALA A 58 8.16 -1.31 -5.76
C ALA A 58 7.26 -0.14 -5.36
N ARG A 59 6.18 0.06 -6.12
CA ARG A 59 5.08 0.92 -5.71
C ARG A 59 4.06 0.09 -4.94
N ILE A 60 3.60 0.62 -3.82
CA ILE A 60 2.53 0.02 -3.03
C ILE A 60 1.42 1.02 -2.73
N GLY A 61 0.25 0.49 -2.41
CA GLY A 61 -0.83 1.30 -1.87
C GLY A 61 -0.51 1.73 -0.43
N TRP A 62 -0.75 2.99 -0.14
CA TRP A 62 -0.83 3.51 1.22
C TRP A 62 -2.27 3.94 1.47
N ALA A 63 -2.95 3.25 2.38
CA ALA A 63 -4.34 3.51 2.72
C ALA A 63 -4.50 4.89 3.37
N LEU A 64 -5.57 5.61 3.04
CA LEU A 64 -5.88 6.95 3.57
C LEU A 64 -6.91 6.95 4.70
N THR A 65 -7.32 5.77 5.17
CA THR A 65 -8.31 5.55 6.23
C THR A 65 -7.89 4.39 7.12
#